data_AF-A0A3N5IZC3-F1
#
_entry.id   AF-A0A3N5IZC3-F1
#
_cell.length_a   1.000
_cell.length_b   1.000
_cell.length_c   1.000
_cell.angle_alpha   90.00
_cell.angle_beta   90.00
_cell.angle_gamma   90.00
#
_symmetry.space_group_name_H-M   'P 1'
#
loop_
_entity.id
_entity.type
_entity.pdbx_description
1 polymer ?
#
loop_
_entity_poly.entity_id
_entity_poly.type
_entity_poly.pdbx_seq_one_letter_code
_entity_poly.pdbx_strand_id
1 'polypeptide(L)'
;KLAQAGVSRGTSSLFILEGVLMYLKPASVAATMQTISDFAAKSSRVVFDYVHACVLKGEGRFYGEEQINQMVSDAGERWHSGIEEDGVESFLARFGLSLIEHKQAADMERDYFTDSQGKRMARINGAHALVTAIK
;
A
#
# COMPACT_ATOMS: atom_id res chain seq x y z
N LYS A 1 -5.40 6.05 22.09
CA LYS A 1 -4.03 5.49 21.91
C LYS A 1 -3.04 6.52 21.37
N LEU A 2 -3.16 7.03 20.13
CA LEU A 2 -2.20 8.04 19.59
C LEU A 2 -2.08 9.31 20.45
N ALA A 3 -3.21 9.95 20.80
CA ALA A 3 -3.21 11.12 21.67
C ALA A 3 -2.63 10.84 23.08
N GLN A 4 -2.86 9.64 23.60
CA GLN A 4 -2.32 9.21 24.92
C GLN A 4 -0.81 8.97 24.86
N ALA A 5 -0.28 8.62 23.69
CA ALA A 5 1.14 8.47 23.43
C ALA A 5 1.85 9.80 23.10
N GLY A 6 1.14 10.94 23.19
CA GLY A 6 1.70 12.27 22.94
C GLY A 6 1.67 12.73 21.48
N VAL A 7 1.00 11.99 20.59
CA VAL A 7 0.80 12.44 19.20
C VAL A 7 -0.29 13.51 19.17
N SER A 8 0.14 14.76 18.99
CA SER A 8 -0.75 15.91 18.86
C SER A 8 -1.49 15.91 17.53
N ARG A 9 -2.79 16.19 17.57
CA ARG A 9 -3.59 16.42 16.36
C ARG A 9 -3.08 17.66 15.65
N GLY A 10 -3.07 17.64 14.32
CA GLY A 10 -2.70 18.81 13.51
C GLY A 10 -1.20 19.11 13.46
N THR A 11 -0.35 18.22 13.99
CA THR A 11 1.10 18.26 13.72
C THR A 11 1.42 17.48 12.45
N SER A 12 2.25 18.05 11.58
CA SER A 12 2.71 17.36 10.38
C SER A 12 3.42 16.06 10.76
N SER A 13 2.96 14.95 10.19
CA SER A 13 3.43 13.60 10.53
C SER A 13 3.60 12.75 9.27
N LEU A 14 4.48 11.75 9.35
CA LEU A 14 4.59 10.68 8.36
C LEU A 14 4.00 9.40 8.95
N PHE A 15 2.95 8.88 8.32
CA PHE A 15 2.33 7.61 8.68
C PHE A 15 2.79 6.54 7.69
N ILE A 16 3.30 5.41 8.18
CA ILE A 16 3.78 4.30 7.36
C ILE A 16 2.99 3.04 7.72
N LEU A 17 2.39 2.39 6.73
CA LEU A 17 1.70 1.10 6.86
C LEU A 17 2.30 0.12 5.86
N GLU A 18 3.42 -0.49 6.25
CA GLU A 18 4.14 -1.47 5.44
C GLU A 18 3.79 -2.89 5.89
N GLY A 19 3.36 -3.75 4.97
CA GLY A 19 3.01 -5.14 5.25
C GLY A 19 1.77 -5.30 6.12
N VAL A 20 0.85 -4.33 6.11
CA VAL A 20 -0.32 -4.32 7.01
C VAL A 20 -1.66 -4.44 6.28
N LEU A 21 -1.91 -3.60 5.29
CA LEU A 21 -3.28 -3.39 4.78
C LEU A 21 -3.91 -4.67 4.20
N MET A 22 -3.11 -5.51 3.54
CA MET A 22 -3.54 -6.78 2.95
C MET A 22 -4.09 -7.78 3.97
N TYR A 23 -3.64 -7.73 5.23
CA TYR A 23 -4.11 -8.61 6.30
C TYR A 23 -5.33 -8.09 7.06
N LEU A 24 -5.71 -6.83 6.83
CA LEU A 24 -6.86 -6.24 7.50
C LEU A 24 -8.14 -6.54 6.71
N LYS A 25 -9.26 -6.73 7.41
CA LYS A 25 -10.59 -6.70 6.78
C LYS A 25 -10.86 -5.31 6.20
N PRO A 26 -11.68 -5.17 5.14
CA PRO A 26 -11.95 -3.85 4.53
C PRO A 26 -12.44 -2.78 5.50
N ALA A 27 -13.26 -3.17 6.48
CA ALA A 27 -13.74 -2.27 7.54
C ALA A 27 -12.59 -1.78 8.46
N SER A 28 -11.61 -2.65 8.75
CA SER A 28 -10.42 -2.30 9.54
C SER A 28 -9.47 -1.40 8.75
N VAL A 29 -9.30 -1.63 7.44
CA VAL A 29 -8.56 -0.71 6.56
C VAL A 29 -9.21 0.68 6.60
N ALA A 30 -10.53 0.76 6.40
CA ALA A 30 -11.24 2.03 6.42
C ALA A 30 -11.13 2.76 7.77
N ALA A 31 -11.28 2.04 8.89
CA ALA A 31 -11.13 2.62 10.22
C ALA A 31 -9.70 3.15 10.48
N THR A 32 -8.67 2.42 10.03
CA THR A 32 -7.27 2.84 10.13
C THR A 32 -7.01 4.11 9.31
N MET A 33 -7.41 4.12 8.04
CA MET A 33 -7.23 5.28 7.16
C MET A 33 -7.99 6.51 7.67
N GLN A 34 -9.22 6.33 8.17
CA GLN A 34 -9.98 7.41 8.81
C GLN A 34 -9.26 7.94 10.05
N THR A 35 -8.76 7.06 10.91
CA THR A 35 -8.00 7.46 12.11
C THR A 35 -6.77 8.29 11.74
N ILE A 36 -6.03 7.90 10.69
CA ILE A 36 -4.89 8.68 10.20
C ILE A 36 -5.35 10.06 9.72
N SER A 37 -6.38 10.09 8.87
CA SER A 37 -6.97 11.34 8.35
C SER A 37 -7.38 12.30 9.47
N ASP A 38 -7.97 11.79 10.56
CA ASP A 38 -8.46 12.61 11.68
C ASP A 38 -7.32 13.18 12.55
N PHE A 39 -6.15 12.57 12.53
CA PHE A 39 -4.97 13.01 13.29
C PHE A 39 -4.03 13.88 12.44
N ALA A 40 -3.93 13.58 11.15
CA ALA A 40 -3.04 14.23 10.20
C ALA A 40 -3.34 15.73 10.03
N ALA A 41 -2.29 16.55 10.09
CA ALA A 41 -2.32 17.90 9.53
C ALA A 41 -2.37 17.85 7.99
N LYS A 42 -2.79 18.92 7.32
CA LYS A 42 -2.78 19.08 5.84
C LYS A 42 -1.41 18.95 5.16
N SER A 43 -0.33 18.90 5.92
CA SER A 43 1.03 18.68 5.39
C SER A 43 1.55 17.26 5.69
N SER A 44 0.73 16.43 6.32
CA SER A 44 1.10 15.06 6.68
C SER A 44 1.06 14.15 5.47
N ARG A 45 1.93 13.14 5.48
CA ARG A 45 1.99 12.13 4.43
C ARG A 45 1.62 10.76 4.97
N VAL A 46 1.03 9.94 4.11
CA VAL A 46 0.71 8.54 4.38
C VAL A 46 1.38 7.70 3.30
N VAL A 47 2.18 6.72 3.72
CA VAL A 47 2.86 5.78 2.85
C VAL A 47 2.38 4.39 3.20
N PHE A 48 1.96 3.61 2.21
CA PHE A 48 1.53 2.24 2.43
C PHE A 48 1.77 1.38 1.20
N ASP A 49 1.99 0.10 1.43
CA ASP A 49 1.87 -0.92 0.42
C ASP A 49 0.48 -1.55 0.44
N TYR A 50 0.07 -2.11 -0.69
CA TYR A 50 -1.16 -2.85 -0.82
C TYR A 50 -1.01 -3.94 -1.88
N VAL A 51 -1.88 -4.96 -1.84
CA VAL A 51 -1.99 -5.98 -2.89
C VAL A 51 -3.10 -5.65 -3.88
N HIS A 52 -2.88 -5.93 -5.16
CA HIS A 52 -3.94 -5.75 -6.16
C HIS A 52 -5.13 -6.67 -5.87
N ALA A 53 -6.35 -6.16 -6.02
CA ALA A 53 -7.56 -6.94 -5.70
C ALA A 53 -7.70 -8.22 -6.54
N CYS A 54 -7.17 -8.27 -7.77
CA CYS A 54 -7.17 -9.48 -8.59
C CYS A 54 -6.25 -10.59 -8.04
N VAL A 55 -5.23 -10.25 -7.24
CA VAL A 55 -4.35 -11.23 -6.57
C VAL A 55 -5.14 -12.06 -5.54
N LEU A 56 -6.07 -11.42 -4.83
CA LEU A 56 -6.97 -12.10 -3.90
C LEU A 56 -7.95 -13.04 -4.60
N LYS A 57 -8.27 -12.73 -5.86
CA LYS A 57 -9.17 -13.52 -6.71
C LYS A 57 -8.41 -14.65 -7.42
N GLY A 58 -7.08 -14.71 -7.29
CA GLY A 58 -6.24 -15.72 -7.92
C GLY A 58 -6.26 -15.66 -9.45
N GLU A 59 -6.33 -14.44 -10.01
CA GLU A 59 -6.47 -14.26 -11.45
C GLU A 59 -5.15 -14.45 -12.22
N GLY A 60 -4.01 -14.56 -11.52
CA GLY A 60 -2.71 -14.90 -12.13
C GLY A 60 -2.18 -13.82 -13.07
N ARG A 61 -2.52 -12.56 -12.80
CA ARG A 61 -2.17 -11.43 -13.68
C ARG A 61 -0.76 -10.92 -13.45
N PHE A 62 -0.21 -11.15 -12.26
CA PHE A 62 1.07 -10.58 -11.86
C PHE A 62 2.18 -11.62 -11.73
N TYR A 63 3.40 -11.19 -12.09
CA TYR A 63 4.59 -12.00 -11.85
C TYR A 63 4.82 -12.20 -10.35
N GLY A 64 5.02 -13.44 -9.92
CA GLY A 64 5.25 -13.76 -8.51
C GLY A 64 3.97 -14.01 -7.70
N GLU A 65 2.77 -13.86 -8.32
CA GLU A 65 1.48 -13.95 -7.64
C GLU A 65 1.25 -15.32 -7.00
N GLU A 66 1.46 -16.40 -7.76
CA GLU A 66 1.28 -17.76 -7.25
C GLU A 66 2.28 -18.08 -6.12
N GLN A 67 3.55 -17.69 -6.28
CA GLN A 67 4.58 -17.96 -5.26
C GLN A 67 4.28 -17.23 -3.95
N ILE A 68 3.82 -15.98 -4.02
CA ILE A 68 3.55 -15.20 -2.81
C ILE A 68 2.23 -15.62 -2.16
N ASN A 69 1.20 -15.95 -2.95
CA ASN A 69 -0.03 -16.54 -2.42
C ASN A 69 0.24 -17.88 -1.72
N GLN A 70 1.10 -18.74 -2.29
CA GLN A 70 1.50 -19.98 -1.65
C GLN A 70 2.28 -19.73 -0.36
N MET A 71 3.27 -18.83 -0.38
CA MET A 71 4.07 -18.48 0.80
C MET A 71 3.20 -17.96 1.96
N VAL A 72 2.23 -17.08 1.67
CA VAL A 72 1.28 -16.54 2.64
C VAL A 72 0.37 -17.63 3.19
N SER A 73 -0.14 -18.50 2.31
CA SER A 73 -0.97 -19.64 2.73
C SER A 73 -0.19 -20.64 3.59
N ASP A 74 1.07 -20.94 3.25
CA ASP A 74 1.94 -21.85 3.99
C ASP A 74 2.28 -21.31 5.38
N ALA A 75 2.37 -19.98 5.51
CA ALA A 75 2.51 -19.29 6.79
C ALA A 75 1.21 -19.30 7.64
N GLY A 76 0.11 -19.84 7.10
CA GLY A 76 -1.21 -19.82 7.75
C GLY A 76 -1.87 -18.44 7.72
N GLU A 77 -1.34 -17.52 6.92
CA GLU A 77 -1.85 -16.17 6.78
C GLU A 77 -2.87 -16.10 5.63
N ARG A 78 -3.75 -15.10 5.69
CA ARG A 78 -4.74 -14.86 4.65
C ARG A 78 -4.88 -13.38 4.38
N TRP A 79 -4.71 -13.01 3.11
CA TRP A 79 -5.03 -11.66 2.68
C TRP A 79 -6.54 -11.46 2.55
N HIS A 80 -7.01 -10.31 3.03
CA HIS A 80 -8.40 -9.95 3.23
C HIS A 80 -8.81 -8.70 2.45
N SER A 81 -7.86 -7.83 2.11
CA SER A 81 -8.12 -6.57 1.41
C SER A 81 -7.09 -6.33 0.31
N GLY A 82 -7.55 -5.70 -0.76
CA GLY A 82 -6.73 -5.26 -1.88
C GLY A 82 -7.39 -4.06 -2.53
N ILE A 83 -6.65 -3.34 -3.37
CA ILE A 83 -7.17 -2.19 -4.12
C ILE A 83 -7.19 -2.56 -5.60
N GLU A 84 -8.24 -2.18 -6.29
CA GLU A 84 -8.33 -2.31 -7.75
C GLU A 84 -7.26 -1.41 -8.40
N GLU A 85 -6.72 -1.81 -9.55
CA GLU A 85 -5.56 -1.18 -10.18
C GLU A 85 -5.74 0.34 -10.40
N ASP A 86 -6.93 0.74 -10.86
CA ASP A 86 -7.32 2.15 -11.07
C ASP A 86 -8.04 2.75 -9.84
N GLY A 87 -8.06 2.03 -8.72
CA GLY A 87 -8.85 2.36 -7.54
C GLY A 87 -8.15 3.23 -6.50
N VAL A 88 -6.83 3.48 -6.63
CA VAL A 88 -6.03 4.12 -5.58
C VAL A 88 -6.48 5.55 -5.29
N GLU A 89 -6.67 6.39 -6.31
CA GLU A 89 -7.10 7.78 -6.10
C GLU A 89 -8.50 7.84 -5.47
N SER A 90 -9.42 7.00 -5.95
CA SER A 90 -10.78 6.89 -5.39
C SER A 90 -10.75 6.39 -3.94
N PHE A 91 -9.86 5.45 -3.62
CA PHE A 91 -9.65 4.96 -2.27
C PHE A 91 -9.15 6.08 -1.34
N LEU A 92 -8.13 6.84 -1.76
CA LEU A 92 -7.56 7.96 -0.99
C LEU A 92 -8.57 9.09 -0.78
N ALA A 93 -9.32 9.45 -1.82
CA ALA A 93 -10.29 10.54 -1.79
C ALA A 93 -11.37 10.35 -0.71
N ARG A 94 -11.76 9.10 -0.41
CA ARG A 94 -12.71 8.76 0.66
C ARG A 94 -12.24 9.20 2.05
N PHE A 95 -10.94 9.36 2.25
CA PHE A 95 -10.33 9.80 3.50
C PHE A 95 -9.80 11.23 3.39
N GLY A 96 -10.17 11.95 2.32
CA GLY A 96 -9.65 13.28 2.01
C GLY A 96 -8.13 13.30 1.93
N LEU A 97 -7.53 12.27 1.31
CA LEU A 97 -6.12 12.21 0.96
C LEU A 97 -5.98 12.36 -0.56
N SER A 98 -4.87 12.94 -1.00
CA SER A 98 -4.50 13.10 -2.41
C SER A 98 -3.27 12.27 -2.74
N LEU A 99 -3.25 11.63 -3.91
CA LEU A 99 -2.11 10.85 -4.38
C LEU A 99 -0.91 11.78 -4.67
N ILE A 100 0.28 11.42 -4.17
CA ILE A 100 1.56 12.01 -4.60
C ILE A 100 2.26 11.06 -5.57
N GLU A 101 2.35 9.78 -5.20
CA GLU A 101 3.09 8.79 -5.96
C GLU A 101 2.43 7.43 -5.83
N HIS A 102 2.34 6.71 -6.95
CA HIS A 102 1.93 5.31 -7.01
C HIS A 102 3.00 4.57 -7.82
N LYS A 103 3.77 3.69 -7.17
CA LYS A 103 4.77 2.87 -7.84
C LYS A 103 4.28 1.43 -7.91
N GLN A 104 4.09 0.95 -9.14
CA GLN A 104 3.92 -0.48 -9.38
C GLN A 104 5.28 -1.19 -9.43
N ALA A 105 5.27 -2.53 -9.47
CA ALA A 105 6.50 -3.32 -9.61
C ALA A 105 7.36 -2.88 -10.80
N ALA A 106 6.75 -2.58 -11.95
CA ALA A 106 7.48 -2.10 -13.13
C ALA A 106 8.18 -0.74 -12.89
N ASP A 107 7.54 0.17 -12.16
CA ASP A 107 8.13 1.46 -11.79
C ASP A 107 9.34 1.26 -10.88
N MET A 108 9.19 0.40 -9.87
CA MET A 108 10.27 0.10 -8.93
C MET A 108 11.43 -0.66 -9.60
N GLU A 109 11.14 -1.58 -10.53
CA GLU A 109 12.15 -2.28 -11.34
C GLU A 109 12.96 -1.28 -12.19
N ARG A 110 12.27 -0.32 -12.83
CA ARG A 110 12.90 0.73 -13.61
C ARG A 110 13.75 1.66 -12.74
N ASP A 111 13.20 2.13 -11.63
CA ASP A 111 13.82 3.19 -10.83
C ASP A 111 14.97 2.67 -9.96
N TYR A 112 14.90 1.41 -9.49
CA TYR A 112 15.84 0.87 -8.49
C TYR A 112 16.59 -0.39 -8.93
N PHE A 113 16.08 -1.12 -9.93
CA PHE A 113 16.66 -2.40 -10.36
C PHE A 113 17.04 -2.40 -11.85
N THR A 114 17.34 -1.24 -12.41
CA THR A 114 17.89 -1.10 -13.75
C THR A 114 19.26 -0.44 -13.67
N ASP A 115 20.27 -1.06 -14.30
CA ASP A 115 21.62 -0.52 -14.29
C ASP A 115 21.78 0.69 -15.25
N SER A 116 22.97 1.29 -15.25
CA SER A 116 23.27 2.45 -16.10
C SER A 116 23.24 2.16 -17.60
N GLN A 117 23.21 0.89 -18.01
CA GLN A 117 23.07 0.46 -19.40
C GLN A 117 21.61 0.12 -19.78
N GLY A 118 20.66 0.31 -18.86
CA GLY A 118 19.25 0.01 -19.09
C GLY A 118 18.90 -1.47 -18.92
N LYS A 119 19.81 -2.30 -18.39
CA LYS A 119 19.55 -3.71 -18.14
C LYS A 119 18.86 -3.87 -16.79
N ARG A 120 17.70 -4.54 -16.79
CA ARG A 120 17.00 -4.94 -15.57
C ARG A 120 17.78 -6.01 -14.83
N MET A 121 18.15 -5.71 -13.59
CA MET A 121 18.98 -6.53 -12.69
C MET A 121 18.16 -7.50 -11.84
N ALA A 122 16.92 -7.14 -11.48
CA ALA A 122 16.02 -7.99 -10.72
C ALA A 122 14.56 -7.74 -11.09
N ARG A 123 13.70 -8.69 -10.75
CA ARG A 123 12.24 -8.54 -10.87
C ARG A 123 11.62 -8.40 -9.49
N ILE A 124 10.64 -7.53 -9.40
CA ILE A 124 9.84 -7.33 -8.19
C ILE A 124 8.55 -8.12 -8.35
N ASN A 125 8.05 -8.67 -7.24
CA ASN A 125 6.75 -9.31 -7.23
C ASN A 125 5.66 -8.29 -7.58
N GLY A 126 4.90 -8.55 -8.64
CA GLY A 126 3.86 -7.66 -9.14
C GLY A 126 2.60 -7.63 -8.31
N ALA A 127 2.47 -8.49 -7.29
CA ALA A 127 1.28 -8.54 -6.45
C ALA A 127 1.08 -7.25 -5.63
N HIS A 128 2.15 -6.50 -5.35
CA HIS A 128 2.14 -5.32 -4.51
C HIS A 128 2.43 -4.04 -5.30
N ALA A 129 1.87 -2.93 -4.82
CA ALA A 129 2.24 -1.59 -5.22
C ALA A 129 2.42 -0.69 -3.99
N LEU A 130 3.19 0.38 -4.17
CA LEU A 130 3.53 1.35 -3.13
C LEU A 130 2.83 2.69 -3.41
N VAL A 131 2.23 3.27 -2.37
CA VAL A 131 1.52 4.55 -2.46
C VAL A 131 2.11 5.55 -1.48
N THR A 132 2.36 6.76 -1.95
CA THR A 132 2.58 7.95 -1.12
C THR A 132 1.43 8.92 -1.36
N ALA A 133 0.78 9.37 -0.29
CA ALA A 133 -0.33 10.32 -0.30
C ALA A 133 -0.11 11.47 0.68
N ILE A 134 -0.84 12.58 0.48
CA ILE A 134 -0.85 13.76 1.35
C ILE A 134 -2.28 14.07 1.82
N LYS A 135 -2.39 14.65 3.01
CA LYS A 135 -3.66 15.10 3.60
C LYS A 135 -4.12 16.48 3.14
#